data_AF-A0A479ZVW9-F1
#
_entry.id   AF-A0A479ZVW9-F1
#
_cell.length_a   1.000
_cell.length_b   1.000
_cell.length_c   1.000
_cell.angle_alpha   90.00
_cell.angle_beta   90.00
_cell.angle_gamma   90.00
#
_symmetry.space_group_name_H-M   'P 1'
#
loop_
_entity.id
_entity.type
_entity.pdbx_description
1 polymer ?
#
loop_
_entity_poly.entity_id
_entity_poly.type
_entity_poly.pdbx_seq_one_letter_code
_entity_poly.pdbx_strand_id
1 'polypeptide(L)' 'MDTLDKYRQIIQKILTEYSQLPYAYGELERQLIIGQNANHYLLLTLGWENNQRVL' A
#
# COMPACT_ATOMS: atom_id res chain seq x y z
N MET A 1 -15.41 -17.98 10.58
CA MET A 1 -15.26 -16.53 10.83
C MET A 1 -13.80 -16.20 11.16
N ASP A 2 -13.13 -16.95 12.03
CA ASP A 2 -11.69 -16.75 12.35
C ASP A 2 -10.73 -16.72 11.16
N THR A 3 -10.96 -17.54 10.13
CA THR A 3 -10.05 -17.64 8.99
C THR A 3 -10.04 -16.39 8.11
N LEU A 4 -11.22 -15.79 7.90
CA LEU A 4 -11.35 -14.59 7.08
C LEU A 4 -10.71 -13.38 7.77
N ASP A 5 -10.98 -13.21 9.07
CA ASP A 5 -10.37 -12.12 9.84
C ASP A 5 -8.85 -12.30 9.97
N LYS A 6 -8.37 -13.54 10.11
CA LYS A 6 -6.95 -13.85 10.05
C LYS A 6 -6.33 -13.45 8.71
N TYR A 7 -6.98 -13.74 7.59
CA TYR A 7 -6.47 -13.33 6.28
C TYR A 7 -6.46 -11.80 6.14
N ARG A 8 -7.50 -11.11 6.60
CA ARG A 8 -7.53 -9.64 6.61
C ARG A 8 -6.36 -9.05 7.39
N GLN A 9 -6.08 -9.58 8.58
CA GLN A 9 -4.95 -9.15 9.40
C GLN A 9 -3.60 -9.40 8.71
N ILE A 10 -3.42 -10.57 8.10
CA ILE A 10 -2.19 -10.91 7.36
C ILE A 10 -1.97 -9.93 6.20
N ILE A 11 -3.01 -9.68 5.39
CA ILE A 11 -2.92 -8.77 4.24
C ILE A 11 -2.63 -7.34 4.70
N GLN A 12 -3.35 -6.85 5.71
CA GLN A 12 -3.12 -5.51 6.26
C GLN A 12 -1.69 -5.35 6.77
N LYS A 13 -1.18 -6.33 7.52
CA LYS A 13 0.18 -6.32 8.05
C LYS A 13 1.21 -6.23 6.92
N ILE A 14 1.15 -7.14 5.95
CA ILE A 14 2.09 -7.18 4.83
C ILE A 14 2.04 -5.86 4.05
N LEU A 15 0.86 -5.39 3.66
CA LEU A 15 0.77 -4.17 2.85
C LEU A 15 1.22 -2.92 3.62
N THR A 16 1.01 -2.87 4.94
CA THR A 16 1.50 -1.77 5.78
C THR A 16 3.02 -1.77 5.86
N GLU A 17 3.64 -2.93 6.03
CA GLU A 17 5.11 -3.07 6.00
C GLU A 17 5.67 -2.63 4.63
N TYR A 18 5.03 -3.05 3.54
CA TYR A 18 5.45 -2.67 2.18
C TYR A 18 5.21 -1.19 1.88
N SER A 19 4.17 -0.55 2.42
CA SER A 19 3.95 0.89 2.20
C SER A 19 4.99 1.76 2.88
N GLN A 20 5.72 1.24 3.87
CA GLN A 20 6.73 1.99 4.61
C GLN A 20 8.13 1.94 4.00
N LEU A 21 8.41 1.06 3.02
CA LEU A 21 9.76 1.02 2.46
C LEU A 21 9.99 2.28 1.61
N PRO A 22 11.09 3.01 1.78
CA PRO A 22 11.38 4.17 0.95
C PRO A 22 11.71 3.75 -0.49
N TYR A 23 11.53 4.67 -1.44
CA TYR A 23 12.15 4.55 -2.75
C TYR A 23 13.58 5.07 -2.69
N ALA A 24 14.48 4.43 -3.43
CA ALA A 24 15.90 4.81 -3.47
C ALA A 24 16.14 6.11 -4.27
N TYR A 25 15.24 6.43 -5.20
CA TYR A 25 15.35 7.54 -6.14
C TYR A 25 13.97 8.13 -6.45
N GLY A 26 13.95 9.40 -6.87
CA GLY A 26 12.73 10.13 -7.17
C GLY A 26 12.00 10.63 -5.92
N GLU A 27 10.99 11.48 -6.14
CA GLU A 27 10.07 11.94 -5.10
C GLU A 27 8.83 11.05 -5.14
N LEU A 28 9.03 9.76 -4.84
CA LEU A 28 7.99 8.73 -4.89
C LEU A 28 7.66 8.26 -3.47
N GLU A 29 6.37 8.04 -3.24
CA GLU A 29 5.83 7.52 -2.00
C GLU A 29 4.90 6.34 -2.30
N ARG A 30 4.78 5.41 -1.33
CA ARG A 30 3.74 4.38 -1.38
C ARG A 30 2.57 4.79 -0.52
N GLN A 31 1.37 4.74 -1.08
CA GLN A 31 0.13 4.97 -0.34
C GLN A 31 -0.68 3.69 -0.29
N LEU A 32 -1.05 3.29 0.92
CA LEU A 32 -1.91 2.15 1.18
C LEU A 32 -3.34 2.63 1.42
N ILE A 33 -4.29 2.10 0.64
CA ILE A 33 -5.72 2.30 0.79
C ILE A 33 -6.36 0.97 1.14
N ILE A 34 -7.08 0.93 2.26
CA ILE A 34 -7.82 -0.24 2.72
C ILE A 34 -9.30 0.16 2.77
N GLY A 35 -10.16 -0.58 2.08
CA GLY A 35 -11.61 -0.35 2.14
C GLY A 35 -12.15 -0.55 3.56
N GLN A 36 -13.23 0.15 3.94
CA GLN A 36 -13.77 0.13 5.30
C GLN A 36 -14.07 -1.29 5.84
N ASN A 37 -14.48 -2.20 4.96
CA ASN A 37 -14.77 -3.60 5.32
C ASN A 37 -13.54 -4.52 5.25
N ALA A 38 -12.36 -3.97 4.94
CA ALA A 38 -11.12 -4.69 4.72
C ALA A 38 -11.25 -5.87 3.74
N ASN A 39 -12.03 -5.71 2.66
CA ASN A 39 -12.11 -6.69 1.58
C ASN A 39 -11.48 -6.20 0.27
N HIS A 40 -11.07 -4.92 0.24
CA HIS A 40 -10.38 -4.31 -0.89
C HIS A 40 -9.14 -3.60 -0.38
N TYR A 41 -8.03 -3.82 -1.07
CA TYR A 41 -6.70 -3.35 -0.68
C TYR A 41 -5.99 -2.83 -1.92
N LEU A 42 -5.39 -1.65 -1.83
CA LEU A 42 -4.67 -1.04 -2.93
C LEU A 42 -3.38 -0.40 -2.39
N LEU A 43 -2.24 -0.76 -2.98
CA LEU A 43 -0.95 -0.13 -2.72
C LEU A 43 -0.55 0.63 -3.97
N LEU A 44 -0.54 1.96 -3.89
CA LEU A 44 -0.21 2.86 -5.00
C LEU A 44 1.20 3.39 -4.84
N THR A 45 1.83 3.71 -5.97
CA THR A 45 3.05 4.51 -6.01
C THR A 45 2.70 5.85 -6.61
N LEU A 46 2.92 6.91 -5.85
CA LEU A 46 2.53 8.26 -6.22
C LEU A 46 3.73 9.18 -6.08
N GLY A 47 3.83 10.15 -6.97
CA GLY A 47 4.87 11.17 -6.85
C GLY A 47 5.40 11.65 -8.19
N TRP A 48 6.68 12.01 -8.21
CA TRP A 48 7.35 12.55 -9.37
C TRP A 48 8.68 11.86 -9.62
N GLU A 49 8.91 11.52 -10.88
CA GLU A 49 10.18 10.99 -11.35
C GLU A 49 10.52 11.68 -12.68
N ASN A 50 11.69 12.31 -12.78
CA ASN A 50 12.16 12.99 -14.00
C ASN A 50 11.14 13.97 -14.62
N ASN A 51 10.51 14.82 -13.79
CA ASN A 51 9.43 15.75 -14.18
C ASN A 51 8.16 15.07 -14.73
N GLN A 52 8.04 13.75 -14.63
CA GLN A 52 6.85 13.01 -14.98
C GLN A 52 6.08 12.62 -13.73
N ARG A 53 4.77 12.84 -13.76
CA ARG A 53 3.87 12.42 -12.68
C ARG A 53 3.69 10.90 -12.72
N VAL A 54 3.89 10.24 -11.58
CA VAL A 54 3.55 8.84 -11.36
C VAL A 54 2.25 8.77 -10.55
N LEU A 55 1.27 8.02 -11.07
CA LEU A 55 -0.07 7.81 -10.50
C LEU A 55 -0.38 6.31 -10.39
#